data_AF-A0A961GN42-F1
#
_entry.id   AF-A0A961GN42-F1
#
_cell.length_a   1.000
_cell.length_b   1.000
_cell.length_c   1.000
_cell.angle_alpha   90.00
_cell.angle_beta   90.00
_cell.angle_gamma   90.00
#
_symmetry.space_group_name_H-M   'P 1'
#
loop_
_entity.id
_entity.type
_entity.pdbx_description
1 polymer ?
#
loop_
_entity_poly.entity_id
_entity_poly.type
_entity_poly.pdbx_seq_one_letter_code
_entity_poly.pdbx_strand_id
1 'polypeptide(L)'
;MAWILTALVVLAAAGAGVGAWWLARGSEGGAVPEISAYSRGTTVRVGPFLYCNVIDLNDCEQNSVQGELSVNERYPVQLSVPTEIARAPWRLLKVYADERDTTTASYRPGTRLAVTVPTVDPHRGRVVGLVVQLLTLVQDQNGELRDLPHAEWSLRLNWN
;
A
#
# COMPACT_ATOMS: atom_id res chain seq x y z
N MET A 1 -35.20 -28.50 -33.72
CA MET A 1 -34.61 -27.14 -33.84
C MET A 1 -34.49 -26.41 -32.50
N ALA A 2 -35.57 -26.27 -31.71
CA ALA A 2 -35.54 -25.50 -30.45
C ALA A 2 -34.46 -25.93 -29.45
N TRP A 3 -34.31 -27.25 -29.20
CA TRP A 3 -33.32 -27.79 -28.26
C TRP A 3 -31.87 -27.49 -28.62
N ILE A 4 -31.56 -27.44 -29.92
CA ILE A 4 -30.21 -27.12 -30.41
C ILE A 4 -29.91 -25.65 -30.11
N LEU A 5 -30.86 -24.77 -30.35
CA LEU A 5 -30.73 -23.34 -30.04
C LEU A 5 -30.59 -23.11 -28.54
N THR A 6 -31.38 -23.80 -27.71
CA THR A 6 -31.28 -23.70 -26.25
C THR A 6 -29.91 -24.17 -25.75
N ALA A 7 -29.42 -25.31 -26.24
CA ALA A 7 -28.09 -25.82 -25.88
C ALA A 7 -26.97 -24.85 -26.31
N LEU A 8 -27.08 -24.25 -27.50
CA LEU A 8 -26.10 -23.30 -28.00
C LEU A 8 -26.05 -22.03 -27.14
N VAL A 9 -27.22 -21.51 -26.74
CA VAL A 9 -27.33 -20.31 -25.89
C VAL A 9 -26.75 -20.58 -24.51
N VAL A 10 -27.04 -21.74 -23.91
CA VAL A 10 -26.49 -22.11 -22.59
C VAL A 10 -24.97 -22.24 -22.65
N LEU A 11 -24.42 -22.89 -23.68
CA LEU A 11 -22.98 -23.01 -23.87
C LEU A 11 -22.31 -21.65 -24.10
N ALA A 12 -22.91 -20.78 -24.90
CA ALA A 12 -22.40 -19.44 -25.13
C ALA A 12 -22.41 -18.58 -23.84
N ALA A 13 -23.49 -18.65 -23.05
CA ALA A 13 -23.60 -17.93 -21.79
C ALA A 13 -22.59 -18.44 -20.74
N ALA A 14 -22.43 -19.77 -20.62
CA ALA A 14 -21.44 -20.36 -19.73
C ALA A 14 -20.01 -20.01 -20.16
N GLY A 15 -19.71 -20.08 -21.46
CA GLY A 15 -18.41 -19.70 -22.02
C GLY A 15 -18.09 -18.22 -21.78
N ALA A 16 -19.05 -17.32 -22.01
CA ALA A 16 -18.89 -15.89 -21.74
C ALA A 16 -18.70 -15.62 -20.24
N GLY A 17 -19.46 -16.29 -19.37
CA GLY A 17 -19.32 -16.17 -17.91
C GLY A 17 -17.95 -16.64 -17.42
N VAL A 18 -17.48 -17.80 -17.88
CA VAL A 18 -16.15 -18.32 -17.54
C VAL A 18 -15.05 -17.42 -18.11
N GLY A 19 -15.21 -16.94 -19.35
CA GLY A 19 -14.26 -16.02 -19.98
C GLY A 19 -14.13 -14.70 -19.22
N ALA A 20 -15.26 -14.07 -18.87
CA ALA A 20 -15.28 -12.86 -18.06
C ALA A 20 -14.66 -13.08 -16.67
N TRP A 21 -14.97 -14.20 -16.01
CA TRP A 21 -14.39 -14.55 -14.71
C TRP A 21 -12.89 -14.87 -14.76
N TRP A 22 -12.40 -15.39 -15.88
CA TRP A 22 -10.97 -15.65 -16.09
C TRP A 22 -10.21 -14.34 -16.37
N LEU A 23 -10.76 -13.47 -17.23
CA LEU A 23 -10.21 -12.13 -17.48
C LEU A 23 -10.18 -11.27 -16.20
N ALA A 24 -11.22 -11.31 -15.38
CA ALA A 24 -11.29 -10.58 -14.11
C ALA A 24 -10.33 -11.13 -13.03
N ARG A 25 -9.88 -12.39 -13.13
CA ARG A 25 -8.81 -12.93 -12.28
C ARG A 25 -7.41 -12.70 -12.86
N GLY A 26 -7.28 -12.65 -14.18
CA GLY A 26 -6.01 -12.33 -14.85
C GLY A 26 -5.51 -10.90 -14.59
N SER A 27 -6.40 -10.00 -14.14
CA SER A 27 -6.06 -8.65 -13.69
C SER A 27 -5.45 -8.56 -12.28
N GLU A 28 -5.10 -9.69 -11.64
CA GLU A 28 -4.32 -9.67 -10.40
C GLU A 28 -2.84 -9.27 -10.60
N GLY A 29 -2.40 -9.09 -11.85
CA GLY A 29 -1.23 -8.26 -12.20
C GLY A 29 -1.58 -6.76 -12.23
N GLY A 30 -2.41 -6.32 -11.27
CA GLY A 30 -2.96 -4.98 -11.21
C GLY A 30 -1.89 -3.95 -10.92
N ALA A 31 -2.07 -2.72 -11.44
CA ALA A 31 -1.20 -1.59 -11.15
C ALA A 31 -0.89 -1.53 -9.64
N VAL A 32 0.39 -1.38 -9.30
CA VAL A 32 0.83 -1.38 -7.91
C VAL A 32 0.11 -0.26 -7.16
N PRO A 33 -0.54 -0.54 -6.00
CA PRO A 33 -1.44 0.43 -5.39
C PRO A 33 -0.70 1.71 -4.97
N GLU A 34 -1.35 2.85 -5.16
CA GLU A 34 -0.87 4.14 -4.69
C GLU A 34 -1.47 4.49 -3.33
N ILE A 35 -0.67 5.05 -2.44
CA ILE A 35 -1.17 5.72 -1.24
C ILE A 35 -1.52 7.18 -1.57
N SER A 36 -2.36 7.79 -0.74
CA SER A 36 -2.64 9.23 -0.83
C SER A 36 -2.36 9.93 0.49
N ALA A 37 -1.76 11.11 0.41
CA ALA A 37 -1.52 11.95 1.57
C ALA A 37 -2.00 13.36 1.29
N TYR A 38 -2.77 13.91 2.23
CA TYR A 38 -3.33 15.25 2.15
C TYR A 38 -2.88 16.10 3.33
N SER A 39 -2.50 17.34 3.06
CA SER A 39 -2.38 18.39 4.07
C SER A 39 -2.59 19.76 3.44
N ARG A 40 -3.23 20.67 4.18
CA ARG A 40 -3.38 22.09 3.81
C ARG A 40 -3.80 22.31 2.35
N GLY A 41 -4.87 21.65 1.90
CA GLY A 41 -5.40 21.82 0.55
C GLY A 41 -4.63 21.12 -0.56
N THR A 42 -3.51 20.45 -0.26
CA THR A 42 -2.70 19.70 -1.24
C THR A 42 -2.84 18.21 -1.01
N THR A 43 -3.12 17.46 -2.07
CA THR A 43 -3.10 15.99 -2.09
C THR A 43 -1.99 15.51 -3.00
N VAL A 44 -1.23 14.53 -2.54
CA VAL A 44 -0.31 13.76 -3.38
C VAL A 44 -0.70 12.29 -3.40
N ARG A 45 -0.48 11.64 -4.55
CA ARG A 45 -0.59 10.20 -4.74
C ARG A 45 0.79 9.66 -5.06
N VAL A 46 1.14 8.56 -4.41
CA VAL A 46 2.51 8.04 -4.43
C VAL A 46 2.44 6.54 -4.62
N GLY A 47 3.10 6.05 -5.67
CA GLY A 47 3.36 4.63 -5.85
C GLY A 47 4.43 4.11 -4.89
N PRO A 48 4.72 2.81 -4.88
CA PRO A 48 5.76 2.27 -4.02
C PRO A 48 7.13 2.85 -4.39
N PHE A 49 7.90 3.20 -3.38
CA PHE A 49 9.32 3.47 -3.48
C PHE A 49 10.12 2.17 -3.69
N LEU A 50 9.68 1.09 -3.03
CA LEU A 50 10.22 -0.26 -3.20
C LEU A 50 9.05 -1.24 -3.36
N TYR A 51 9.15 -2.15 -4.32
CA TYR A 51 8.21 -3.24 -4.48
C TYR A 51 8.96 -4.52 -4.85
N CYS A 52 8.81 -5.56 -4.04
CA CYS A 52 9.44 -6.86 -4.23
C CYS A 52 8.38 -7.93 -4.49
N ASN A 53 8.75 -8.94 -5.25
CA ASN A 53 7.92 -10.12 -5.46
C ASN A 53 7.70 -10.84 -4.12
N VAL A 54 6.46 -11.19 -3.79
CA VAL A 54 6.13 -11.86 -2.52
C VAL A 54 6.67 -13.29 -2.42
N ILE A 55 7.00 -13.92 -3.55
CA ILE A 55 7.58 -15.28 -3.64
C ILE A 55 9.12 -15.20 -3.59
N ASP A 56 9.71 -14.24 -4.29
CA ASP A 56 11.16 -13.98 -4.28
C ASP A 56 11.45 -12.53 -3.87
N LEU A 57 11.74 -12.33 -2.58
CA LEU A 57 12.03 -10.99 -2.04
C LEU A 57 13.41 -10.44 -2.45
N ASN A 58 14.18 -11.16 -3.28
CA ASN A 58 15.37 -10.59 -3.92
C ASN A 58 15.03 -9.93 -5.27
N ASP A 59 13.86 -10.25 -5.83
CA ASP A 59 13.33 -9.63 -7.04
C ASP A 59 12.56 -8.36 -6.67
N CYS A 60 13.29 -7.24 -6.60
CA CYS A 60 12.77 -5.95 -6.17
C CYS A 60 12.94 -4.88 -7.25
N GLU A 61 11.85 -4.16 -7.51
CA GLU A 61 11.83 -2.92 -8.26
C GLU A 61 11.88 -1.74 -7.27
N GLN A 62 12.95 -0.96 -7.33
CA GLN A 62 13.06 0.29 -6.59
C GLN A 62 12.79 1.47 -7.52
N ASN A 63 11.71 2.18 -7.26
CA ASN A 63 11.42 3.44 -7.92
C ASN A 63 11.94 4.57 -7.01
N SER A 64 13.04 5.20 -7.40
CA SER A 64 13.73 6.22 -6.59
C SER A 64 12.92 7.50 -6.33
N VAL A 65 11.64 7.54 -6.71
CA VAL A 65 10.76 8.71 -6.54
C VAL A 65 10.03 8.63 -5.21
N GLN A 66 10.50 9.44 -4.26
CA GLN A 66 9.77 9.72 -3.03
C GLN A 66 8.65 10.73 -3.32
N GLY A 67 7.45 10.52 -2.76
CA GLY A 67 6.41 11.54 -2.83
C GLY A 67 6.77 12.74 -1.93
N GLU A 68 6.39 13.94 -2.32
CA GLU A 68 6.67 15.15 -1.55
C GLU A 68 5.36 15.86 -1.17
N LEU A 69 5.17 16.16 0.12
CA LEU A 69 3.99 16.86 0.61
C LEU A 69 4.42 18.05 1.47
N SER A 70 3.95 19.25 1.12
CA SER A 70 4.21 20.44 1.91
C SER A 70 3.34 20.47 3.17
N VAL A 71 3.95 20.69 4.34
CA VAL A 71 3.28 20.67 5.65
C VAL A 71 3.69 21.84 6.53
N ASN A 72 2.90 22.07 7.58
CA ASN A 72 3.26 22.98 8.67
C ASN A 72 2.80 22.41 10.02
N GLU A 73 3.04 23.15 11.09
CA GLU A 73 2.74 22.73 12.47
C GLU A 73 1.24 22.68 12.78
N ARG A 74 0.40 23.35 11.97
CA ARG A 74 -1.03 23.53 12.26
C ARG A 74 -1.90 22.42 11.67
N TYR A 75 -1.56 21.90 10.49
CA TYR A 75 -2.41 20.95 9.77
C TYR A 75 -1.80 19.54 9.80
N PRO A 76 -2.50 18.54 10.35
CA PRO A 76 -2.04 17.16 10.31
C PRO A 76 -2.06 16.63 8.87
N VAL A 77 -1.29 15.57 8.64
CA VAL A 77 -1.37 14.80 7.40
C VAL A 77 -2.52 13.80 7.52
N GLN A 78 -3.42 13.79 6.53
CA GLN A 78 -4.40 12.74 6.33
C GLN A 78 -3.82 11.73 5.35
N LEU A 79 -3.32 10.61 5.87
CA LEU A 79 -2.77 9.52 5.07
C LEU A 79 -3.87 8.48 4.84
N SER A 80 -4.08 8.09 3.59
CA SER A 80 -5.03 7.02 3.23
C SER A 80 -4.35 5.95 2.40
N VAL A 81 -4.66 4.70 2.70
CA VAL A 81 -4.23 3.51 1.98
C VAL A 81 -5.42 2.87 1.28
N PRO A 82 -5.26 2.38 0.03
CA PRO A 82 -6.30 1.64 -0.67
C PRO A 82 -6.53 0.26 -0.01
N THR A 83 -7.66 -0.36 -0.34
CA THR A 83 -8.09 -1.66 0.22
C THR A 83 -7.10 -2.79 -0.05
N GLU A 84 -6.36 -2.70 -1.15
CA GLU A 84 -5.35 -3.62 -1.63
C GLU A 84 -4.18 -3.71 -0.65
N ILE A 85 -3.85 -2.59 0.02
CA ILE A 85 -2.87 -2.52 1.11
C ILE A 85 -3.55 -2.90 2.43
N ALA A 86 -4.70 -2.30 2.74
CA ALA A 86 -5.35 -2.48 4.04
C ALA A 86 -5.83 -3.91 4.30
N ARG A 87 -6.05 -4.74 3.27
CA ARG A 87 -6.47 -6.15 3.41
C ARG A 87 -5.38 -7.09 3.92
N ALA A 88 -4.15 -6.61 4.09
CA ALA A 88 -3.02 -7.36 4.66
C ALA A 88 -2.41 -6.59 5.85
N PRO A 89 -1.52 -7.21 6.65
CA PRO A 89 -0.83 -6.50 7.72
C PRO A 89 0.08 -5.40 7.13
N TRP A 90 -0.05 -4.18 7.65
CA TRP A 90 0.75 -3.05 7.19
C TRP A 90 1.19 -2.18 8.36
N ARG A 91 2.26 -1.41 8.16
CA ARG A 91 2.81 -0.51 9.18
C ARG A 91 2.94 0.90 8.64
N LEU A 92 2.82 1.86 9.54
CA LEU A 92 3.15 3.26 9.33
C LEU A 92 4.33 3.64 10.20
N LEU A 93 5.41 4.10 9.58
CA LEU A 93 6.54 4.71 10.26
C LEU A 93 6.41 6.23 10.15
N LYS A 94 6.63 6.92 11.27
CA LYS A 94 6.79 8.37 11.33
C LYS A 94 8.26 8.66 11.57
N VAL A 95 8.92 9.23 10.56
CA VAL A 95 10.34 9.60 10.60
C VAL A 95 10.43 11.03 11.10
N TYR A 96 11.23 11.24 12.15
CA TYR A 96 11.47 12.55 12.76
C TYR A 96 12.83 13.11 12.34
N ALA A 97 13.11 14.37 12.68
CA ALA A 97 14.39 15.01 12.35
C ALA A 97 15.61 14.26 12.92
N ASP A 98 15.48 13.65 14.11
CA ASP A 98 16.38 12.58 14.55
C ASP A 98 15.74 11.24 14.16
N GLU A 99 16.39 10.50 13.27
CA GLU A 99 15.90 9.21 12.78
C GLU A 99 15.80 8.16 13.88
N ARG A 100 16.56 8.31 14.98
CA ARG A 100 16.48 7.43 16.15
C ARG A 100 15.13 7.50 16.86
N ASP A 101 14.40 8.59 16.67
CA ASP A 101 13.07 8.79 17.24
C ASP A 101 11.94 8.23 16.35
N THR A 102 12.27 7.57 15.24
CA THR A 102 11.29 6.97 14.34
C THR A 102 10.34 6.05 15.11
N THR A 103 9.05 6.28 14.94
CA THR A 103 8.01 5.46 15.59
C THR A 103 7.26 4.62 14.56
N THR A 104 6.87 3.41 14.96
CA THR A 104 6.13 2.47 14.10
C THR A 104 4.77 2.16 14.70
N ALA A 105 3.73 2.19 13.88
CA ALA A 105 2.40 1.72 14.21
C ALA A 105 1.99 0.60 13.25
N SER A 106 1.61 -0.56 13.77
CA SER A 106 1.17 -1.71 12.98
C SER A 106 -0.36 -1.82 12.96
N TYR A 107 -0.90 -2.21 11.82
CA TYR A 107 -2.34 -2.35 11.59
C TYR A 107 -2.67 -3.75 11.09
N ARG A 108 -3.73 -4.33 11.65
CA ARG A 108 -4.23 -5.64 11.24
C ARG A 108 -5.02 -5.54 9.93
N PRO A 109 -5.09 -6.62 9.15
CA PRO A 109 -5.94 -6.70 7.95
C PRO A 109 -7.35 -6.15 8.16
N GLY A 110 -7.80 -5.29 7.25
CA GLY A 110 -9.14 -4.71 7.19
C GLY A 110 -9.48 -3.71 8.29
N THR A 111 -8.57 -3.41 9.23
CA THR A 111 -8.92 -2.59 10.41
C THR A 111 -8.78 -1.09 10.20
N ARG A 112 -7.98 -0.65 9.21
CA ARG A 112 -7.67 0.77 9.03
C ARG A 112 -7.32 1.09 7.59
N LEU A 113 -7.98 2.11 7.05
CA LEU A 113 -7.80 2.64 5.70
C LEU A 113 -7.21 4.06 5.68
N ALA A 114 -7.26 4.76 6.81
CA ALA A 114 -6.71 6.11 6.94
C ALA A 114 -6.15 6.37 8.34
N VAL A 115 -5.16 7.26 8.40
CA VAL A 115 -4.48 7.70 9.62
C VAL A 115 -4.29 9.20 9.56
N THR A 116 -4.76 9.89 10.59
CA THR A 116 -4.41 11.29 10.85
C THR A 116 -3.10 11.35 11.61
N VAL A 117 -2.08 11.98 11.02
CA VAL A 117 -0.73 12.08 11.59
C VAL A 117 -0.45 13.55 11.96
N PRO A 118 -0.30 13.87 13.26
CA PRO A 118 0.24 15.16 13.68
C PRO A 118 1.63 15.37 13.07
N THR A 119 1.89 16.55 12.52
CA THR A 119 3.17 16.91 11.92
C THR A 119 4.23 17.26 12.96
N VAL A 120 3.83 17.55 14.20
CA VAL A 120 4.70 17.78 15.35
C VAL A 120 4.31 16.86 16.49
N ASP A 121 5.30 16.22 17.09
CA ASP A 121 5.21 15.49 18.35
C ASP A 121 5.83 16.33 19.47
N PRO A 122 5.18 16.50 20.63
CA PRO A 122 5.71 17.32 21.73
C PRO A 122 7.07 16.88 22.28
N HIS A 123 7.43 15.60 22.11
CA HIS A 123 8.67 15.03 22.64
C HIS A 123 9.71 14.78 21.56
N ARG A 124 9.29 14.54 20.32
CA ARG A 124 10.18 14.15 19.20
C ARG A 124 10.33 15.25 18.13
N GLY A 125 9.56 16.33 18.24
CA GLY A 125 9.58 17.44 17.30
C GLY A 125 8.91 17.13 15.96
N ARG A 126 9.48 17.65 14.88
CA ARG A 126 8.89 17.64 13.54
C ARG A 126 9.01 16.26 12.89
N VAL A 127 7.89 15.77 12.34
CA VAL A 127 7.88 14.64 11.41
C VAL A 127 8.41 15.13 10.06
N VAL A 128 9.46 14.51 9.55
CA VAL A 128 10.11 14.85 8.27
C VAL A 128 9.78 13.85 7.16
N GLY A 129 9.25 12.68 7.53
CA GLY A 129 8.83 11.67 6.56
C GLY A 129 7.78 10.70 7.10
N LEU A 130 7.04 10.10 6.18
CA LEU A 130 6.12 9.01 6.44
C LEU A 130 6.45 7.84 5.55
N VAL A 131 6.44 6.63 6.11
CA VAL A 131 6.69 5.41 5.35
C VAL A 131 5.56 4.42 5.64
N VAL A 132 4.90 3.96 4.58
CA VAL A 132 3.94 2.85 4.67
C VAL A 132 4.65 1.60 4.21
N GLN A 133 4.52 0.52 4.98
CA GLN A 133 5.10 -0.78 4.64
C GLN A 133 4.01 -1.84 4.60
N LEU A 134 3.94 -2.58 3.49
CA LEU A 134 3.07 -3.75 3.35
C LEU A 134 3.88 -5.00 3.63
N LEU A 135 3.44 -5.78 4.62
CA LEU A 135 4.21 -6.90 5.14
C LEU A 135 3.90 -8.19 4.40
N THR A 136 4.90 -9.05 4.31
CA THR A 136 4.78 -10.47 4.01
C THR A 136 5.48 -11.29 5.09
N LEU A 137 5.13 -12.57 5.18
CA LEU A 137 5.76 -13.50 6.09
C LEU A 137 6.84 -14.28 5.35
N VAL A 138 8.05 -14.28 5.89
CA VAL A 138 9.19 -15.03 5.35
C VAL A 138 9.66 -16.05 6.35
N GLN A 139 10.33 -17.09 5.85
CA GLN A 139 11.04 -18.05 6.68
C GLN A 139 12.55 -17.82 6.52
N ASP A 140 13.27 -17.67 7.63
CA ASP A 140 14.72 -17.53 7.60
C ASP A 140 15.46 -18.88 7.49
N GLN A 141 16.79 -18.83 7.44
CA GLN A 141 17.64 -20.03 7.29
C GLN A 141 17.51 -21.03 8.45
N ASN A 142 17.06 -20.58 9.62
CA ASN A 142 16.84 -21.42 10.79
C ASN A 142 15.41 -21.96 10.86
N GLY A 143 14.56 -21.61 9.89
CA GLY A 143 13.15 -21.98 9.87
C GLY A 143 12.24 -21.05 10.66
N GLU A 144 12.75 -19.94 11.22
CA GLU A 144 11.92 -18.97 11.96
C GLU A 144 11.12 -18.09 11.01
N LEU A 145 9.86 -17.82 11.38
CA LEU A 145 8.99 -16.93 10.62
C LEU A 145 9.20 -15.48 11.04
N ARG A 146 9.34 -14.57 10.06
CA ARG A 146 9.53 -13.13 10.27
C ARG A 146 8.66 -12.31 9.34
N ASP A 147 8.17 -11.19 9.83
CA ASP A 147 7.48 -10.21 9.00
C ASP A 147 8.50 -9.27 8.34
N LEU A 148 8.53 -9.24 7.01
CA LEU A 148 9.34 -8.30 6.23
C LEU A 148 8.46 -7.47 5.29
N PRO A 149 8.80 -6.20 5.05
CA PRO A 149 8.12 -5.41 4.04
C PRO A 149 8.47 -5.94 2.65
N HIS A 150 7.45 -6.29 1.86
CA HIS A 150 7.63 -6.55 0.43
C HIS A 150 7.30 -5.33 -0.42
N ALA A 151 6.64 -4.32 0.15
CA ALA A 151 6.43 -3.04 -0.51
C ALA A 151 6.53 -1.89 0.49
N GLU A 152 7.07 -0.77 0.02
CA GLU A 152 7.27 0.45 0.79
C GLU A 152 6.82 1.67 -0.02
N TRP A 153 6.07 2.58 0.61
CA TRP A 153 5.74 3.89 0.06
C TRP A 153 6.35 4.96 0.94
N SER A 154 7.11 5.87 0.34
CA SER A 154 7.87 6.88 1.07
C SER A 154 7.42 8.29 0.71
N LEU A 155 7.13 9.08 1.74
CA LEU A 155 6.70 10.48 1.66
C LEU A 155 7.68 11.37 2.41
N ARG A 156 8.18 12.41 1.75
CA ARG A 156 8.95 13.50 2.34
C ARG A 156 8.00 14.63 2.72
N LEU A 157 8.13 15.12 3.95
CA LEU A 157 7.36 16.26 4.42
C LEU A 157 8.20 17.53 4.28
N ASN A 158 7.84 18.37 3.33
CA ASN A 158 8.52 19.64 3.07
C ASN A 158 7.93 20.72 3.97
N TRP A 159 8.72 21.22 4.92
CA TRP A 159 8.28 22.21 5.89
C TRP A 159 8.30 23.62 5.30
N ASN A 160 7.15 24.29 5.31
CA ASN A 160 6.99 25.67 4.83
C ASN A 160 5.99 26.52 5.64
#